data_AF-A0A4Q1C3C5-F1
#
_entry.id   AF-A0A4Q1C3C5-F1
#
_cell.length_a   1.000
_cell.length_b   1.000
_cell.length_c   1.000
_cell.angle_alpha   90.00
_cell.angle_beta   90.00
_cell.angle_gamma   90.00
#
_symmetry.space_group_name_H-M   'P 1'
#
loop_
_entity.id
_entity.type
_entity.pdbx_description
1 polymer ?
#
loop_
_entity_poly.entity_id
_entity_poly.type
_entity_poly.pdbx_seq_one_letter_code
_entity_poly.pdbx_strand_id
1 'polypeptide(L)'
;MSAKQVGPHFTHLNKKQKVYEVEASCGTCQFDMPGDDCQLAIKFQDKKYYVVGPNINDYGGSHATNGFCKAVRKAQVQGKIFREKFVVSYFKLLP
;
A
#
# COMPACT_ATOMS: atom_id res chain seq x y z
N MET A 1 -23.75 0.92 -14.33
CA MET A 1 -22.52 1.49 -13.77
C MET A 1 -22.17 0.68 -12.53
N SER A 2 -21.25 -0.28 -12.66
CA SER A 2 -21.07 -1.37 -11.69
C SER A 2 -20.58 -0.89 -10.33
N ALA A 3 -21.24 -1.42 -9.31
CA ALA A 3 -21.05 -1.31 -7.86
C ALA A 3 -19.62 -0.91 -7.42
N LYS A 4 -19.49 0.33 -6.92
CA LYS A 4 -18.36 0.77 -6.10
C LYS A 4 -18.57 0.18 -4.70
N GLN A 5 -18.03 -1.02 -4.46
CA GLN A 5 -18.07 -1.64 -3.14
C GLN A 5 -17.21 -0.82 -2.16
N VAL A 6 -17.85 -0.22 -1.16
CA VAL A 6 -17.24 0.61 -0.11
C VAL A 6 -16.92 -0.32 1.08
N GLY A 7 -15.64 -0.71 1.23
CA GLY A 7 -15.13 -1.60 2.30
C GLY A 7 -13.74 -2.16 1.97
N PRO A 8 -12.95 -2.67 2.95
CA PRO A 8 -11.53 -2.95 2.75
C PRO A 8 -11.32 -4.26 1.97
N HIS A 9 -11.29 -4.14 0.64
CA HIS A 9 -11.16 -5.24 -0.33
C HIS A 9 -9.88 -6.07 -0.22
N PHE A 10 -8.91 -5.65 0.60
CA PHE A 10 -7.59 -6.29 0.70
C PHE A 10 -7.35 -6.92 2.09
N THR A 11 -8.41 -7.35 2.77
CA THR A 11 -8.32 -7.95 4.11
C THR A 11 -8.26 -9.48 4.12
N HIS A 12 -8.56 -10.12 2.99
CA HIS A 12 -8.56 -11.58 2.91
C HIS A 12 -7.14 -12.14 2.69
N LEU A 13 -6.60 -12.79 3.72
CA LEU A 13 -5.31 -13.45 3.67
C LEU A 13 -5.41 -14.80 2.95
N ASN A 14 -4.62 -15.00 1.91
CA ASN A 14 -4.45 -16.33 1.30
C ASN A 14 -3.39 -17.13 2.08
N LYS A 15 -3.84 -18.13 2.86
CA LYS A 15 -2.96 -18.99 3.68
C LYS A 15 -1.92 -19.79 2.89
N LYS A 16 -2.13 -19.98 1.58
CA LYS A 16 -1.19 -20.72 0.70
C LYS A 16 -0.11 -19.82 0.09
N GLN A 17 -0.23 -18.50 0.24
CA GLN A 17 0.73 -17.54 -0.28
C GLN A 17 1.59 -16.96 0.85
N LYS A 18 2.84 -16.63 0.54
CA LYS A 18 3.73 -16.00 1.50
C LYS A 18 3.24 -14.58 1.82
N VAL A 19 3.34 -14.22 3.09
CA VAL A 19 3.12 -12.84 3.57
C VAL A 19 4.48 -12.17 3.71
N TYR A 20 4.56 -10.92 3.30
CA TYR A 20 5.77 -10.12 3.43
C TYR A 20 5.52 -8.95 4.37
N GLU A 21 6.44 -8.71 5.30
CA GLU A 21 6.50 -7.46 6.04
C GLU A 21 7.29 -6.46 5.20
N VAL A 22 6.71 -5.29 4.99
CA VAL A 22 7.26 -4.22 4.13
C VAL A 22 7.11 -2.87 4.81
N GLU A 23 7.93 -1.92 4.39
CA GLU A 23 7.68 -0.51 4.67
C GLU A 23 6.64 0.01 3.67
N ALA A 24 5.64 0.73 4.16
CA ALA A 24 4.55 1.31 3.40
C ALA A 24 4.42 2.80 3.72
N SER A 25 4.30 3.62 2.69
CA SER A 25 4.24 5.08 2.82
C SER A 25 3.73 5.75 1.54
N CYS A 26 3.67 7.08 1.52
CA CYS A 26 3.44 7.83 0.29
C CYS A 26 4.68 7.76 -0.61
N GLY A 27 4.48 7.36 -1.87
CA GLY A 27 5.58 7.21 -2.82
C GLY A 27 6.35 8.50 -3.07
N THR A 28 5.63 9.60 -3.28
CA THR A 28 6.21 10.91 -3.62
C THR A 28 6.78 11.59 -2.37
N CYS A 29 6.07 11.58 -1.24
CA CYS A 29 6.49 12.29 -0.04
C CYS A 29 7.64 11.60 0.73
N GLN A 30 7.62 10.27 0.83
CA GLN A 30 8.51 9.54 1.74
C GLN A 30 9.50 8.61 1.03
N PHE A 31 9.25 8.29 -0.25
CA PHE A 31 10.08 7.36 -1.01
C PHE A 31 10.68 7.97 -2.29
N ASP A 32 10.64 9.29 -2.48
CA ASP A 32 11.26 9.99 -3.63
C ASP A 32 10.86 9.40 -5.00
N MET A 33 9.64 8.88 -5.10
CA MET A 33 9.12 8.31 -6.34
C MET A 33 8.48 9.41 -7.21
N PRO A 34 8.58 9.32 -8.55
CA PRO A 34 8.03 10.34 -9.45
C PRO A 34 6.49 10.32 -9.48
N GLY A 35 5.89 11.50 -9.46
CA GLY A 35 4.44 11.72 -9.55
C GLY A 35 4.01 12.91 -8.70
N ASP A 36 2.75 13.34 -8.87
CA ASP A 36 2.21 14.52 -8.16
C ASP A 36 1.12 14.16 -7.14
N ASP A 37 0.70 12.88 -7.10
CA ASP A 37 -0.38 12.41 -6.26
C ASP A 37 0.09 11.75 -4.96
N CYS A 38 -0.74 11.84 -3.92
CA CYS A 38 -0.58 11.10 -2.67
C CYS A 38 -0.95 9.62 -2.89
N GLN A 39 -0.02 8.84 -3.43
CA GLN A 39 -0.24 7.43 -3.75
C GLN A 39 0.52 6.50 -2.80
N LEU A 40 -0.16 5.45 -2.34
CA LEU A 40 0.42 4.40 -1.53
C LEU A 40 1.52 3.66 -2.30
N ALA A 41 2.67 3.50 -1.66
CA ALA A 41 3.80 2.76 -2.16
C ALA A 41 4.35 1.85 -1.05
N ILE A 42 5.07 0.81 -1.46
CA ILE A 42 5.81 -0.08 -0.56
C ILE A 42 7.27 -0.20 -0.97
N LYS A 43 8.15 -0.41 0.01
CA LYS A 43 9.50 -0.89 -0.21
C LYS A 43 9.53 -2.40 -0.04
N PHE A 44 9.79 -3.12 -1.12
CA PHE A 44 9.82 -4.57 -1.18
C PHE A 44 11.09 -5.03 -1.88
N GLN A 45 11.90 -5.86 -1.21
CA GLN A 45 13.17 -6.38 -1.74
C GLN A 45 14.08 -5.25 -2.28
N ASP A 46 14.30 -4.23 -1.46
CA ASP A 46 15.12 -3.04 -1.75
C ASP A 46 14.68 -2.19 -2.96
N LYS A 47 13.48 -2.46 -3.50
CA LYS A 47 12.85 -1.68 -4.57
C LYS A 47 11.55 -1.06 -4.08
N LYS A 48 11.21 0.10 -4.64
CA LYS A 48 10.00 0.85 -4.31
C LYS A 48 8.97 0.60 -5.40
N TYR A 49 7.73 0.30 -5.02
CA TYR A 49 6.64 0.03 -5.94
C TYR A 49 5.41 0.82 -5.54
N TYR A 50 4.78 1.48 -6.51
CA TYR A 50 3.42 1.98 -6.31
C TYR A 50 2.47 0.79 -6.15
N VAL A 51 1.57 0.91 -5.18
CA VAL A 51 0.55 -0.10 -4.92
C VAL A 51 -0.64 0.15 -5.83
N VAL A 52 -1.11 -0.92 -6.47
CA VAL A 52 -2.39 -0.96 -7.19
C VAL A 52 -3.36 -1.74 -6.32
N GLY A 53 -4.39 -1.05 -5.81
CA GLY A 53 -5.41 -1.63 -4.93
C GLY A 53 -6.00 -0.59 -3.98
N PRO A 54 -5.67 -0.63 -2.68
CA PRO A 54 -6.24 0.27 -1.69
C PRO A 54 -5.73 1.69 -1.87
N ASN A 55 -6.55 2.64 -1.45
CA ASN A 55 -6.18 4.03 -1.37
C ASN A 55 -5.34 4.28 -0.12
N ILE A 56 -4.40 5.24 -0.19
CA ILE A 56 -3.58 5.64 0.95
C ILE A 56 -4.44 6.08 2.15
N ASN A 57 -5.62 6.66 1.90
CA ASN A 57 -6.55 7.13 2.93
C ASN A 57 -7.38 6.02 3.58
N ASP A 58 -7.38 4.80 3.03
CA ASP A 58 -8.12 3.66 3.61
C ASP A 58 -7.55 3.21 4.96
N TYR A 59 -6.34 3.67 5.30
CA TYR A 59 -5.58 3.31 6.50
C TYR A 59 -5.38 4.48 7.47
N GLY A 60 -6.24 5.50 7.35
CA GLY A 60 -6.12 6.77 8.04
C GLY A 60 -5.81 7.90 7.06
N GLY A 61 -6.17 9.13 7.42
CA GLY A 61 -5.91 10.30 6.57
C GLY A 61 -4.42 10.42 6.23
N SER A 62 -4.09 10.49 4.95
CA SER A 62 -2.72 10.59 4.44
C SER A 62 -1.88 11.70 5.10
N HIS A 63 -2.50 12.82 5.45
CA HIS A 63 -1.87 13.98 6.10
C HIS A 63 -2.03 14.02 7.64
N ALA A 64 -2.67 13.03 8.25
CA ALA A 64 -2.72 12.90 9.71
C ALA A 64 -1.30 12.71 10.27
N THR A 65 -1.11 12.89 11.58
CA THR A 65 0.21 12.78 12.24
C THR A 65 0.94 11.47 11.91
N ASN A 66 0.20 10.36 11.88
CA ASN A 66 0.71 9.04 11.50
C ASN A 66 0.21 8.60 10.10
N GLY A 67 -0.19 9.57 9.29
CA GLY A 67 -0.58 9.37 7.91
C GLY A 67 0.63 9.08 7.03
N PHE A 68 0.40 8.34 5.96
CA PHE A 68 1.49 7.88 5.08
C PHE A 68 2.25 9.00 4.36
N CYS A 69 1.75 10.24 4.29
CA CYS A 69 2.53 11.37 3.76
C CYS A 69 3.52 11.95 4.79
N LYS A 70 3.40 11.56 6.06
CA LYS A 70 4.24 12.06 7.16
C LYS A 70 5.08 10.98 7.82
N ALA A 71 4.74 9.71 7.64
CA ALA A 71 5.41 8.59 8.28
C ALA A 71 5.57 7.39 7.35
N VAL A 72 6.72 6.71 7.47
CA VAL A 72 6.91 5.35 6.94
C VAL A 72 6.43 4.37 8.00
N ARG A 73 5.52 3.48 7.63
CA ARG A 73 4.93 2.50 8.55
C ARG A 73 5.17 1.09 8.06
N LYS A 74 5.05 0.10 8.94
CA LYS A 74 5.16 -1.31 8.55
C LYS A 74 3.80 -1.87 8.16
N ALA A 75 3.77 -2.71 7.14
CA ALA A 75 2.58 -3.42 6.70
C ALA A 75 2.90 -4.87 6.33
N GLN A 76 1.92 -5.74 6.49
CA GLN A 76 1.93 -7.08 5.92
C GLN A 76 1.20 -7.07 4.58
N VAL A 77 1.83 -7.63 3.55
CA VAL A 77 1.26 -7.65 2.18
C VAL A 77 1.32 -9.03 1.55
N GLN A 78 0.34 -9.29 0.68
CA GLN A 78 0.41 -10.30 -0.37
C GLN A 78 0.05 -9.65 -1.70
N GLY A 79 0.67 -10.13 -2.77
CA GLY A 79 0.44 -9.58 -4.10
C GLY A 79 1.49 -10.05 -5.08
N LYS A 80 1.52 -9.41 -6.24
CA LYS A 80 2.48 -9.68 -7.32
C LYS A 80 2.96 -8.39 -7.94
N ILE A 81 4.20 -8.39 -8.41
CA ILE A 81 4.72 -7.31 -9.23
C ILE A 81 4.21 -7.52 -10.67
N PHE A 82 3.58 -6.50 -11.24
CA PHE A 82 3.15 -6.49 -12.63
C PHE A 82 3.37 -5.10 -13.20
N ARG A 83 4.15 -5.01 -14.28
CA ARG A 83 4.51 -3.73 -14.93
C ARG A 83 5.01 -2.67 -13.92
N GLU A 84 6.01 -3.04 -13.12
CA GLU A 84 6.66 -2.16 -12.13
C GLU A 84 5.74 -1.63 -11.02
N LYS A 85 4.55 -2.21 -10.86
CA LYS A 85 3.62 -1.90 -9.77
C LYS A 85 3.37 -3.14 -8.94
N PHE A 86 3.11 -2.94 -7.65
CA PHE A 86 2.71 -4.02 -6.75
C PHE A 86 1.19 -4.13 -6.75
N VAL A 87 0.67 -5.16 -7.42
CA VAL A 87 -0.77 -5.47 -7.43
C VAL A 87 -1.09 -6.29 -6.20
N VAL A 88 -1.79 -5.68 -5.26
CA VAL A 88 -2.02 -6.24 -3.95
C VAL A 88 -3.27 -7.12 -3.91
N SER A 89 -3.18 -8.23 -3.18
CA SER A 89 -4.32 -9.11 -2.85
C SER A 89 -4.65 -9.09 -1.36
N TYR A 90 -3.68 -8.74 -0.52
CA TYR A 90 -3.84 -8.56 0.92
C TYR A 90 -2.96 -7.41 1.40
N PHE A 91 -3.50 -6.54 2.24
CA PHE A 91 -2.76 -5.46 2.90
C PHE A 91 -3.29 -5.25 4.31
N LYS A 92 -2.41 -5.40 5.29
CA LYS A 92 -2.68 -5.11 6.69
C LYS A 92 -1.60 -4.18 7.23
N LEU A 93 -2.01 -2.97 7.57
CA LEU A 93 -1.18 -2.03 8.30
C LEU A 93 -0.90 -2.57 9.71
N LEU A 94 0.36 -2.50 10.14
CA LEU A 94 0.75 -2.88 11.51
C LEU A 94 0.63 -1.65 12.45
N PRO A 95 0.43 -1.89 13.76
CA PRO A 95 0.37 -0.83 14.78
C PRO A 95 1.56 0.12 14.68
#